data_AF-A0A7J8A6G9-F1
#
_entry.id   AF-A0A7J8A6G9-F1
#
_cell.length_a   1.000
_cell.length_b   1.000
_cell.length_c   1.000
_cell.angle_alpha   90.00
_cell.angle_beta   90.00
_cell.angle_gamma   90.00
#
_symmetry.space_group_name_H-M   'P 1'
#
loop_
_entity.id
_entity.type
_entity.pdbx_description
1 polymer ?
#
loop_
_entity_poly.entity_id
_entity_poly.type
_entity_poly.pdbx_seq_one_letter_code
_entity_poly.pdbx_strand_id
1 'polypeptide(L)'
;MAASGESGASGGGGSTEEAFMTFYIEVLQIDPEVTDEEIKKRFRQLSILVHPDKNQDDADRAQKAFEAVDKAYKLLLDQEQKKRALDVIQAGKEYVEHTFKQAVYKQTMKLFAELEIKRKEREAKEMHERKRQREEKIEAQEKAKREREWQKNFEESRDGRVDSWRNFQANTKGKKEKKNRTFLRPPKVKMEQRE
;
A
#
# COMPACT_ATOMS: atom_id res chain seq x y z
N MET A 1 -28.35 4.81 -20.88
CA MET A 1 -29.40 4.20 -20.05
C MET A 1 -28.72 3.10 -19.24
N ALA A 2 -28.52 3.15 -17.93
CA ALA A 2 -29.26 3.84 -16.88
C ALA A 2 -28.29 4.47 -15.86
N ALA A 3 -28.65 5.68 -15.44
CA ALA A 3 -28.10 6.34 -14.27
C ALA A 3 -29.00 5.96 -13.09
N SER A 4 -28.40 5.41 -12.03
CA SER A 4 -29.00 5.18 -10.72
C SER A 4 -27.85 5.26 -9.74
N GLY A 5 -27.77 6.13 -8.75
CA GLY A 5 -28.68 7.13 -8.22
C GLY A 5 -28.00 7.52 -6.92
N GLU A 6 -27.43 8.73 -6.88
CA GLU A 6 -26.80 9.28 -5.69
C GLU A 6 -27.89 9.49 -4.64
N SER A 7 -27.95 8.61 -3.64
CA SER A 7 -28.81 8.81 -2.47
C SER A 7 -28.07 9.70 -1.49
N GLY A 8 -28.56 10.93 -1.39
CA GLY A 8 -28.04 12.01 -0.58
C GLY A 8 -28.06 11.75 0.91
N ALA A 9 -27.30 12.62 1.58
CA ALA A 9 -27.12 12.73 3.00
C ALA A 9 -28.44 12.72 3.80
N SER A 10 -28.50 11.89 4.84
CA SER A 10 -29.33 12.16 6.01
C SER A 10 -28.41 12.62 7.14
N GLY A 11 -28.19 13.93 7.21
CA GLY A 11 -27.62 14.56 8.39
C GLY A 11 -28.56 14.29 9.57
N GLY A 12 -28.10 13.46 10.50
CA GLY A 12 -28.77 13.24 11.77
C GLY A 12 -28.74 14.55 12.55
N GLY A 13 -29.88 15.24 12.58
CA GLY A 13 -30.10 16.34 13.50
C GLY A 13 -30.07 15.79 14.91
N GLY A 14 -28.90 15.84 15.55
CA GLY A 14 -28.83 15.86 17.01
C GLY A 14 -29.69 17.02 17.46
N SER A 15 -30.67 16.73 18.31
CA SER A 15 -31.63 17.74 18.76
C SER A 15 -30.84 18.92 19.35
N THR A 16 -31.25 20.15 19.06
CA THR A 16 -30.59 21.32 19.61
C THR A 16 -30.51 21.23 21.13
N GLU A 17 -31.50 20.64 21.77
CA GLU A 17 -31.52 20.41 23.22
C GLU A 17 -30.37 19.51 23.70
N GLU A 18 -30.02 18.45 22.99
CA GLU A 18 -28.91 17.55 23.36
C GLU A 18 -27.54 18.23 23.24
N ALA A 19 -27.32 19.00 22.17
CA ALA A 19 -26.09 19.78 22.00
C ALA A 19 -25.98 20.91 23.03
N PHE A 20 -27.12 21.49 23.43
CA PHE A 20 -27.16 22.47 24.52
C PHE A 20 -26.85 21.80 25.87
N MET A 21 -27.33 20.58 26.15
CA MET A 21 -27.06 19.89 27.41
C MET A 21 -25.59 19.46 27.57
N THR A 22 -24.95 18.96 26.50
CA THR A 22 -23.51 18.64 26.54
C THR A 22 -22.64 19.88 26.70
N PHE A 23 -23.02 20.99 26.05
CA PHE A 23 -22.37 22.29 26.21
C PHE A 23 -22.35 22.75 27.67
N TYR A 24 -23.41 22.51 28.46
CA TYR A 24 -23.44 22.93 29.86
C TYR A 24 -22.53 22.12 30.79
N ILE A 25 -22.37 20.82 30.55
CA ILE A 25 -21.37 19.99 31.27
C ILE A 25 -19.96 20.48 30.94
N GLU A 26 -19.71 20.83 29.67
CA GLU A 26 -18.44 21.37 29.21
C GLU A 26 -18.15 22.77 29.79
N VAL A 27 -19.16 23.64 29.91
CA VAL A 27 -19.04 24.98 30.53
C VAL A 27 -18.62 24.89 32.00
N LEU A 28 -19.13 23.91 32.75
CA LEU A 28 -18.70 23.67 34.13
C LEU A 28 -17.37 22.90 34.23
N GLN A 29 -16.83 22.42 33.10
CA GLN A 29 -15.60 21.63 33.01
C GLN A 29 -15.54 20.49 34.04
N ILE A 30 -16.64 19.77 34.13
CA ILE A 30 -16.82 18.65 35.06
C ILE A 30 -16.89 17.35 34.29
N ASP A 31 -16.30 16.32 34.87
CA ASP A 31 -16.46 14.97 34.34
C ASP A 31 -17.92 14.52 34.46
N PRO A 32 -18.43 13.75 33.48
CA PRO A 32 -19.82 13.28 33.48
C PRO A 32 -20.21 12.49 34.75
N GLU A 33 -19.27 11.80 35.39
CA GLU A 33 -19.50 10.96 36.57
C GLU A 33 -19.50 11.73 37.92
N VAL A 34 -19.48 13.07 37.88
CA VAL A 34 -19.25 13.89 39.07
C VAL A 34 -20.49 14.01 39.98
N THR A 35 -20.23 13.97 41.30
CA THR A 35 -21.25 14.11 42.35
C THR A 35 -21.80 15.55 42.43
N ASP A 36 -23.05 15.70 42.90
CA ASP A 36 -23.73 17.00 42.96
C ASP A 36 -22.97 18.03 43.84
N GLU A 37 -22.19 17.54 44.81
CA GLU A 37 -21.32 18.36 45.66
C GLU A 37 -20.19 19.03 44.88
N GLU A 38 -19.58 18.31 43.95
CA GLU A 38 -18.52 18.82 43.09
C GLU A 38 -19.06 19.77 42.02
N ILE A 39 -20.27 19.51 41.49
CA ILE A 39 -20.98 20.46 40.62
C ILE A 39 -21.16 21.80 41.35
N LYS A 40 -21.62 21.76 42.61
CA LYS A 40 -21.80 22.96 43.44
C LYS A 40 -20.48 23.67 43.75
N LYS A 41 -19.40 22.92 44.00
CA LYS A 41 -18.06 23.46 44.24
C LYS A 41 -17.51 24.17 43.00
N ARG A 42 -17.66 23.56 41.82
CA ARG A 42 -17.22 24.11 40.52
C ARG A 42 -18.03 25.32 40.11
N PHE A 43 -19.35 25.27 40.28
CA PHE A 43 -20.23 26.42 40.11
C PHE A 43 -19.75 27.60 40.97
N ARG A 44 -19.48 27.38 42.27
CA ARG A 44 -19.01 28.46 43.16
C ARG A 44 -17.67 29.05 42.71
N GLN A 45 -16.75 28.23 42.23
CA GLN A 45 -15.47 28.70 41.71
C GLN A 45 -15.63 29.52 40.43
N LEU A 46 -16.38 29.01 39.45
CA LEU A 46 -16.62 29.69 38.18
C LEU A 46 -17.40 30.98 38.37
N SER A 47 -18.45 30.97 39.20
CA SER A 47 -19.27 32.15 39.51
C SER A 47 -18.48 33.30 40.13
N ILE A 48 -17.41 33.02 40.89
CA ILE A 48 -16.51 34.07 41.41
C ILE A 48 -15.62 34.64 40.30
N LEU A 49 -15.19 33.80 39.36
CA LEU A 49 -14.32 34.20 38.25
C LEU A 49 -15.04 35.03 37.19
N VAL A 50 -16.31 34.72 36.92
CA VAL A 50 -17.13 35.42 35.91
C VAL A 50 -18.05 36.48 36.51
N HIS A 51 -17.88 36.83 37.78
CA HIS A 51 -18.76 37.80 38.44
C HIS A 51 -18.57 39.21 37.84
N PRO A 52 -19.66 39.92 37.45
CA PRO A 52 -19.57 41.23 36.81
C PRO A 52 -18.94 42.31 37.71
N ASP A 53 -19.06 42.18 39.03
CA ASP A 53 -18.44 43.09 40.01
C ASP A 53 -16.90 43.03 40.03
N LYS A 54 -16.32 41.86 39.68
CA LYS A 54 -14.85 41.65 39.64
C LYS A 54 -14.25 41.94 38.27
N ASN A 55 -15.04 41.89 37.20
CA ASN A 55 -14.63 42.17 35.82
C ASN A 55 -15.35 43.41 35.29
N GLN A 56 -15.08 44.56 35.93
CA GLN A 56 -15.72 45.84 35.58
C GLN A 56 -15.30 46.35 34.20
N ASP A 57 -14.12 45.92 33.72
CA ASP A 57 -13.59 46.28 32.39
C ASP A 57 -14.37 45.61 31.24
N ASP A 58 -15.03 44.48 31.51
CA ASP A 58 -15.73 43.63 30.53
C ASP A 58 -17.09 43.14 31.08
N ALA A 59 -17.87 44.07 31.65
CA ALA A 59 -19.10 43.76 32.39
C ALA A 59 -20.14 42.96 31.56
N ASP A 60 -20.33 43.29 30.28
CA ASP A 60 -21.29 42.61 29.40
C ASP A 60 -20.90 41.15 29.13
N ARG A 61 -19.59 40.89 29.02
CA ARG A 61 -19.06 39.54 28.77
C ARG A 61 -19.13 38.69 30.03
N ALA A 62 -18.79 39.28 31.17
CA ALA A 62 -18.89 38.64 32.49
C ALA A 62 -20.34 38.24 32.80
N GLN A 63 -21.31 39.14 32.54
CA GLN A 63 -22.73 38.86 32.74
C GLN A 63 -23.21 37.67 31.90
N LYS A 64 -22.86 37.63 30.60
CA LYS A 64 -23.23 36.50 29.71
C LYS A 64 -22.60 35.18 30.16
N ALA A 65 -21.34 35.21 30.61
CA ALA A 65 -20.67 34.03 31.12
C ALA A 65 -21.28 33.54 32.44
N PHE A 66 -21.63 34.46 33.35
CA PHE A 66 -22.33 34.14 34.59
C PHE A 66 -23.71 33.52 34.33
N GLU A 67 -24.49 34.10 33.42
CA GLU A 67 -25.79 33.54 33.03
C GLU A 67 -25.66 32.14 32.41
N ALA A 68 -24.62 31.90 31.62
CA ALA A 68 -24.34 30.57 31.07
C ALA A 68 -24.03 29.55 32.17
N VAL A 69 -23.20 29.93 33.16
CA VAL A 69 -22.83 29.08 34.31
C VAL A 69 -24.03 28.82 35.23
N ASP A 70 -24.88 29.82 35.46
CA ASP A 70 -26.10 29.67 36.27
C ASP A 70 -27.16 28.80 35.58
N LYS A 71 -27.35 28.97 34.27
CA LYS A 71 -28.21 28.07 33.47
C LYS A 71 -27.68 26.63 33.49
N ALA A 72 -26.36 26.44 33.35
CA ALA A 72 -25.72 25.13 33.43
C ALA A 72 -26.01 24.43 34.76
N TYR A 73 -25.84 25.17 35.87
CA TYR A 73 -26.09 24.65 37.22
C TYR A 73 -27.55 24.24 37.42
N LYS A 74 -28.51 25.05 36.95
CA LYS A 74 -29.95 24.75 37.06
C LYS A 74 -30.36 23.51 36.28
N LEU A 75 -29.84 23.32 35.07
CA LEU A 75 -30.15 22.15 34.24
C LEU A 75 -29.52 20.87 34.81
N LEU A 76 -28.34 20.96 35.41
CA LEU A 76 -27.68 19.82 36.05
C LEU A 76 -28.22 19.47 37.44
N LEU A 77 -28.98 20.38 38.05
CA LEU A 77 -29.71 20.10 39.28
C LEU A 77 -30.89 19.15 39.04
N ASP A 78 -31.46 19.17 37.83
CA ASP A 78 -32.49 18.23 37.41
C ASP A 78 -31.85 16.87 37.06
N GLN A 79 -32.13 15.87 37.90
CA GLN A 79 -31.59 14.52 37.78
C GLN A 79 -31.94 13.86 36.44
N GLU A 80 -33.11 14.17 35.87
CA GLU A 80 -33.52 13.59 34.59
C GLU A 80 -32.71 14.16 33.43
N GLN A 81 -32.48 15.48 33.43
CA GLN A 81 -31.67 16.15 32.42
C GLN A 81 -30.19 15.78 32.53
N LYS A 82 -29.67 15.69 33.76
CA LYS A 82 -28.32 15.19 34.02
C LYS A 82 -28.15 13.81 33.38
N LYS A 83 -29.05 12.87 33.66
CA LYS A 83 -28.97 11.51 33.12
C LYS A 83 -28.99 11.48 31.59
N ARG A 84 -29.89 12.24 30.94
CA ARG A 84 -29.95 12.31 29.47
C ARG A 84 -28.65 12.85 28.87
N ALA A 85 -28.05 13.87 29.48
CA ALA A 85 -26.78 14.42 29.03
C ALA A 85 -25.64 13.38 29.12
N LEU A 86 -25.63 12.57 30.19
CA LEU A 86 -24.66 11.48 30.37
C LEU A 86 -24.83 10.37 29.34
N ASP A 87 -26.07 9.95 29.09
CA ASP A 87 -26.38 8.91 28.10
C ASP A 87 -25.90 9.32 26.70
N VAL A 88 -26.08 10.59 26.31
CA VAL A 88 -25.61 11.13 25.03
C VAL A 88 -24.09 11.15 24.95
N ILE A 89 -23.41 11.61 26.01
CA ILE A 89 -21.93 11.64 26.06
C ILE A 89 -21.37 10.22 25.99
N GLN A 90 -21.97 9.27 26.70
CA GLN A 90 -21.54 7.88 26.72
C GLN A 90 -21.74 7.21 25.36
N ALA A 91 -22.91 7.40 24.74
CA ALA A 91 -23.16 6.91 23.38
C ALA A 91 -22.17 7.49 22.36
N GLY A 92 -21.83 8.77 22.49
CA GLY A 92 -20.81 9.42 21.67
C GLY A 92 -19.42 8.80 21.86
N LYS A 93 -19.00 8.55 23.12
CA LYS A 93 -17.73 7.89 23.44
C LYS A 93 -17.67 6.48 22.89
N GLU A 94 -18.71 5.68 23.08
CA GLU A 94 -18.80 4.31 22.57
C GLU A 94 -18.75 4.27 21.04
N TYR A 95 -19.42 5.20 20.38
CA TYR A 95 -19.37 5.34 18.92
C TYR A 95 -17.95 5.65 18.43
N VAL A 96 -17.27 6.63 19.04
CA VAL A 96 -15.89 6.99 18.69
C VAL A 96 -14.94 5.82 18.96
N GLU A 97 -15.09 5.14 20.09
CA GLU A 97 -14.26 3.99 20.43
C GLU A 97 -14.46 2.84 19.45
N HIS A 98 -15.71 2.52 19.11
CA HIS A 98 -16.04 1.45 18.18
C HIS A 98 -15.54 1.76 16.76
N THR A 99 -15.75 2.99 16.27
CA THR A 99 -15.25 3.41 14.94
C THR A 99 -13.72 3.40 14.88
N PHE A 100 -13.04 3.84 15.95
CA PHE A 100 -11.59 3.78 16.06
C PHE A 100 -11.08 2.33 16.06
N LYS A 101 -11.66 1.44 16.87
CA LYS A 101 -11.33 0.00 16.89
C LYS A 101 -11.50 -0.62 15.50
N GLN A 102 -12.59 -0.32 14.80
CA GLN A 102 -12.79 -0.80 13.44
C GLN A 102 -11.75 -0.28 12.44
N ALA A 103 -11.37 1.00 12.54
CA ALA A 103 -10.35 1.60 11.68
C ALA A 103 -8.98 0.94 11.90
N VAL A 104 -8.59 0.75 13.16
CA VAL A 104 -7.34 0.05 13.53
C VAL A 104 -7.35 -1.39 13.03
N TYR A 105 -8.45 -2.11 13.21
CA TYR A 105 -8.59 -3.48 12.69
C TYR A 105 -8.46 -3.54 11.17
N LYS A 106 -9.14 -2.66 10.43
CA LYS A 106 -9.04 -2.60 8.96
C LYS A 106 -7.62 -2.28 8.51
N GLN A 107 -6.96 -1.32 9.16
CA GLN A 107 -5.60 -0.92 8.82
C GLN A 107 -4.59 -2.04 9.08
N THR A 108 -4.69 -2.71 10.23
CA THR A 108 -3.82 -3.84 10.57
C THR A 108 -4.02 -5.01 9.61
N MET A 109 -5.26 -5.40 9.31
CA MET A 109 -5.54 -6.46 8.33
C MET A 109 -5.02 -6.12 6.93
N LYS A 110 -5.17 -4.87 6.49
CA LYS A 110 -4.61 -4.39 5.22
C LYS A 110 -3.08 -4.53 5.19
N LEU A 111 -2.39 -4.11 6.26
CA LEU A 111 -0.94 -4.25 6.36
C LEU A 111 -0.50 -5.72 6.27
N PHE A 112 -1.17 -6.63 6.98
CA PHE A 112 -0.87 -8.06 6.89
C PHE A 112 -1.08 -8.60 5.48
N ALA A 113 -2.16 -8.22 4.80
CA ALA A 113 -2.42 -8.62 3.42
C ALA A 113 -1.32 -8.12 2.46
N GLU A 114 -0.90 -6.86 2.59
CA GLU A 114 0.17 -6.27 1.78
C GLU A 114 1.52 -6.96 2.02
N LEU A 115 1.83 -7.29 3.28
CA LEU A 115 3.05 -8.03 3.63
C LEU A 115 3.05 -9.43 3.03
N GLU A 116 1.91 -10.12 3.05
CA GLU A 116 1.78 -11.47 2.49
C GLU A 116 1.88 -11.45 0.96
N ILE A 117 1.32 -10.44 0.29
CA ILE A 117 1.50 -10.24 -1.17
C ILE A 117 2.99 -10.03 -1.48
N LYS A 118 3.66 -9.12 -0.75
CA LYS A 118 5.10 -8.86 -0.95
C LYS A 118 5.95 -10.10 -0.73
N ARG A 119 5.59 -10.97 0.23
CA ARG A 119 6.27 -12.24 0.46
C ARG A 119 6.14 -13.16 -0.76
N LYS A 120 4.91 -13.37 -1.25
CA LYS A 120 4.65 -14.21 -2.43
C LYS A 120 5.32 -13.68 -3.69
N GLU A 121 5.32 -12.37 -3.90
CA GLU A 121 6.03 -11.77 -5.04
C GLU A 121 7.54 -12.01 -4.99
N ARG A 122 8.14 -11.92 -3.81
CA ARG A 122 9.57 -12.19 -3.63
C ARG A 122 9.89 -13.64 -3.93
N GLU A 123 9.12 -14.58 -3.37
CA GLU A 123 9.25 -16.01 -3.63
C GLU A 123 9.07 -16.33 -5.13
N ALA A 124 8.09 -15.72 -5.79
CA ALA A 124 7.87 -15.89 -7.22
C ALA A 124 9.05 -15.36 -8.05
N LYS A 125 9.60 -14.19 -7.71
CA LYS A 125 10.77 -13.61 -8.37
C LYS A 125 12.00 -14.52 -8.23
N GLU A 126 12.29 -14.99 -7.02
CA GLU A 126 13.38 -15.93 -6.76
C GLU A 126 13.20 -17.24 -7.53
N MET A 127 11.97 -17.77 -7.59
CA MET A 127 11.65 -18.97 -8.35
C MET A 127 11.84 -18.77 -9.86
N HIS A 128 11.41 -17.64 -10.41
CA HIS A 128 11.60 -17.30 -11.82
C HIS A 128 13.08 -17.13 -12.17
N GLU A 129 13.85 -16.45 -11.32
CA GLU A 129 15.29 -16.27 -11.51
C GLU A 129 16.03 -17.61 -11.45
N ARG A 130 15.70 -18.47 -10.48
CA ARG A 130 16.24 -19.82 -10.38
C ARG A 130 15.87 -20.69 -11.58
N LYS A 131 14.70 -20.48 -12.20
CA LYS A 131 14.32 -21.16 -13.44
C LYS A 131 15.19 -20.69 -14.62
N ARG A 132 15.33 -19.37 -14.79
CA ARG A 132 16.16 -18.77 -15.84
C ARG A 132 17.62 -19.23 -15.75
N GLN A 133 18.21 -19.19 -14.56
CA GLN A 133 19.59 -19.66 -14.34
C GLN A 133 19.78 -21.15 -14.67
N ARG A 134 18.73 -21.97 -14.47
CA ARG A 134 18.78 -23.39 -14.84
C ARG A 134 18.74 -23.56 -16.36
N GLU A 135 17.85 -22.84 -17.03
CA GLU A 135 17.75 -22.85 -18.50
C GLU A 135 19.05 -22.37 -19.15
N GLU A 136 19.63 -21.27 -18.67
CA GLU A 136 20.93 -20.77 -19.15
C GLU A 136 22.07 -21.77 -18.92
N LYS A 137 22.09 -22.46 -17.78
CA LYS A 137 23.09 -23.51 -17.51
C LYS A 137 22.94 -24.70 -18.45
N ILE A 138 21.70 -25.12 -18.73
CA ILE A 138 21.41 -26.22 -19.65
C ILE A 138 21.84 -25.81 -21.07
N GLU A 139 21.45 -24.61 -21.52
CA GLU A 139 21.81 -24.11 -22.83
C GLU A 139 23.34 -23.96 -22.98
N ALA A 140 24.03 -23.45 -21.95
CA ALA A 140 25.49 -23.37 -21.95
C ALA A 140 26.14 -24.75 -22.01
N GLN A 141 25.61 -25.74 -21.28
CA GLN A 141 26.08 -27.12 -21.34
C GLN A 141 25.86 -27.74 -22.72
N GLU A 142 24.67 -27.56 -23.32
CA GLU A 142 24.37 -28.03 -24.67
C GLU A 142 25.24 -27.37 -25.71
N LYS A 143 25.46 -26.06 -25.61
CA LYS A 143 26.34 -25.30 -26.50
C LYS A 143 27.79 -25.76 -26.38
N ALA A 144 28.30 -25.92 -25.16
CA ALA A 144 29.64 -26.44 -24.93
C ALA A 144 29.80 -27.89 -25.41
N LYS A 145 28.76 -28.71 -25.28
CA LYS A 145 28.73 -30.08 -25.83
C LYS A 145 28.78 -30.05 -27.36
N ARG A 146 27.93 -29.23 -27.98
CA ARG A 146 27.89 -29.04 -29.45
C ARG A 146 29.21 -28.52 -29.99
N GLU A 147 29.84 -27.58 -29.31
CA GLU A 147 31.16 -27.05 -29.67
C GLU A 147 32.26 -28.10 -29.52
N ARG A 148 32.24 -28.89 -28.43
CA ARG A 148 33.18 -30.00 -28.24
C ARG A 148 33.03 -31.08 -29.31
N GLU A 149 31.79 -31.45 -29.65
CA GLU A 149 31.49 -32.39 -30.73
C GLU A 149 31.93 -31.84 -32.09
N TRP A 150 31.64 -30.56 -32.36
CA TRP A 150 32.10 -29.89 -33.57
C TRP A 150 33.63 -29.87 -33.65
N GLN A 151 34.33 -29.52 -32.58
CA GLN A 151 35.79 -29.47 -32.52
C GLN A 151 36.38 -30.87 -32.76
N LYS A 152 35.83 -31.90 -32.11
CA LYS A 152 36.23 -33.28 -32.33
C LYS A 152 36.05 -33.69 -33.79
N ASN A 153 34.86 -33.46 -34.36
CA ASN A 153 34.58 -33.77 -35.76
C ASN A 153 35.50 -33.00 -36.73
N PHE A 154 35.81 -31.74 -36.40
CA PHE A 154 36.70 -30.88 -37.18
C PHE A 154 38.15 -31.40 -37.15
N GLU A 155 38.63 -31.84 -35.98
CA GLU A 155 39.95 -32.43 -35.78
C GLU A 155 40.07 -33.83 -36.41
N GLU A 156 39.07 -34.69 -36.28
CA GLU A 156 39.06 -36.00 -36.95
C GLU A 156 39.04 -35.85 -38.48
N SER A 157 38.33 -34.84 -39.00
CA SER A 157 38.36 -34.50 -40.42
C SER A 157 39.64 -33.75 -40.85
N ARG A 158 40.56 -33.44 -39.92
CA ARG A 158 41.78 -32.67 -40.20
C ARG A 158 42.76 -33.47 -41.05
N ASP A 159 43.03 -34.73 -40.71
CA ASP A 159 43.98 -35.55 -41.46
C ASP A 159 43.52 -35.77 -42.90
N GLY A 160 42.23 -36.12 -43.10
CA GLY A 160 41.65 -36.23 -44.45
C GLY A 160 41.71 -34.91 -45.25
N ARG A 161 41.50 -33.75 -44.59
CA ARG A 161 41.64 -32.44 -45.25
C ARG A 161 43.09 -32.10 -45.57
N VAL A 162 44.02 -32.37 -44.66
CA VAL A 162 45.46 -32.13 -44.84
C VAL A 162 46.02 -33.03 -45.95
N ASP A 163 45.61 -34.29 -46.00
CA ASP A 163 46.02 -35.23 -47.05
C ASP A 163 45.42 -34.87 -48.41
N SER A 164 44.15 -34.43 -48.45
CA SER A 164 43.54 -33.88 -49.67
C SER A 164 44.30 -32.63 -50.16
N TRP A 165 44.69 -31.73 -49.25
CA TRP A 165 45.47 -30.55 -49.59
C TRP A 165 46.90 -30.86 -50.02
N ARG A 166 47.58 -31.80 -49.34
CA ARG A 166 48.92 -32.30 -49.73
C ARG A 166 48.87 -32.96 -51.10
N ASN A 167 47.86 -33.79 -51.39
CA ASN A 167 47.65 -34.38 -52.71
C ASN A 167 47.34 -33.33 -53.78
N PHE A 168 46.51 -32.32 -53.47
CA PHE A 168 46.26 -31.19 -54.38
C PHE A 168 47.56 -30.43 -54.71
N GLN A 169 48.41 -30.19 -53.71
CA GLN A 169 49.69 -29.50 -53.88
C GLN A 169 50.72 -30.35 -54.64
N ALA A 170 50.75 -31.66 -54.40
CA ALA A 170 51.58 -32.60 -55.15
C ALA A 170 51.15 -32.68 -56.63
N ASN A 171 49.84 -32.71 -56.88
CA ASN A 171 49.27 -32.76 -58.23
C ASN A 171 49.44 -31.41 -58.99
N THR A 172 49.57 -30.28 -58.30
CA THR A 172 49.91 -28.98 -58.91
C THR A 172 51.41 -28.83 -59.21
N LYS A 173 52.31 -29.48 -58.45
CA LYS A 173 53.75 -29.51 -58.78
C LYS A 173 54.10 -30.49 -59.91
N GLY A 174 53.27 -31.52 -60.15
CA GLY A 174 53.46 -32.48 -61.25
C GLY A 174 52.85 -32.05 -62.59
N LYS A 175 52.03 -30.99 -62.65
CA LYS A 175 51.27 -30.62 -63.85
C LYS A 175 51.73 -29.29 -64.43
N LYS A 176 52.97 -29.30 -64.96
CA LYS A 176 53.42 -28.30 -65.94
C LYS A 176 53.19 -28.85 -67.35
N GLU A 177 51.95 -29.22 -67.69
CA GLU A 177 51.56 -29.38 -69.09
C GLU A 177 50.07 -29.15 -69.35
N LYS A 178 49.85 -28.38 -70.42
CA LYS A 178 48.67 -27.67 -70.94
C LYS A 178 47.33 -28.40 -70.83
N LYS A 179 46.28 -27.66 -70.45
CA LYS A 179 44.98 -27.64 -71.17
C LYS A 179 44.10 -26.45 -70.78
N ASN A 180 43.33 -26.00 -71.77
CA ASN A 180 42.62 -24.74 -71.90
C ASN A 180 41.62 -24.38 -70.79
N ARG A 181 41.45 -23.06 -70.63
CA ARG A 181 40.41 -22.39 -69.82
C ARG A 181 39.01 -22.91 -70.13
N THR A 182 38.30 -23.36 -69.11
CA THR A 182 36.83 -23.23 -69.00
C THR A 182 36.41 -23.11 -67.53
N PHE A 183 36.11 -21.87 -67.13
CA PHE A 183 34.97 -21.49 -66.28
C PHE A 183 34.77 -22.24 -64.93
N LEU A 184 35.37 -21.75 -63.85
CA LEU A 184 34.91 -22.06 -62.49
C LEU A 184 33.57 -21.37 -62.23
N ARG A 185 32.46 -22.13 -62.19
CA ARG A 185 31.21 -21.70 -61.54
C ARG A 185 31.30 -22.04 -60.06
N PRO A 186 31.03 -21.10 -59.14
CA PRO A 186 30.90 -21.43 -57.73
C PRO A 186 29.81 -22.49 -57.52
N PRO A 187 30.05 -23.51 -56.68
CA PRO A 187 29.01 -24.50 -56.36
C PRO A 187 27.83 -23.80 -55.66
N LYS A 188 26.61 -24.20 -56.04
CA LYS A 188 25.37 -23.61 -55.53
C LYS A 188 25.23 -23.94 -54.05
N VAL A 189 25.10 -22.91 -53.21
CA VAL A 189 24.81 -23.07 -51.77
C VAL A 189 23.48 -23.79 -51.64
N LYS A 190 23.49 -25.04 -51.16
CA LYS A 190 22.28 -25.71 -50.70
C LYS A 190 21.97 -25.16 -49.32
N MET A 191 20.89 -24.39 -49.19
CA MET A 191 20.33 -24.09 -47.87
C MET A 191 19.82 -25.41 -47.28
N GLU A 192 20.39 -25.78 -46.14
CA GLU A 192 19.91 -26.87 -45.30
C GLU A 192 18.48 -26.51 -44.85
N GLN A 193 17.49 -27.34 -45.20
CA GLN A 193 16.15 -27.19 -44.67
C GLN A 193 16.22 -27.51 -43.17
N ARG A 194 15.98 -26.51 -42.34
CA ARG A 194 15.63 -26.74 -40.93
C ARG A 194 14.21 -27.27 -40.91
N GLU A 195 14.05 -28.54 -40.56
CA GLU A 195 12.83 -29.04 -39.95
C GLU A 195 12.69 -28.51 -38.52
#